data_AF-S4P7H8-F1
#
_entry.id   AF-S4P7H8-F1
#
_cell.length_a   1.000
_cell.length_b   1.000
_cell.length_c   1.000
_cell.angle_alpha   90.00
_cell.angle_beta   90.00
_cell.angle_gamma   90.00
#
_symmetry.space_group_name_H-M   'P 1'
#
loop_
_entity.id
_entity.type
_entity.pdbx_description
1 polymer ?
#
loop_
_entity_poly.entity_id
_entity_poly.type
_entity_poly.pdbx_seq_one_letter_code
_entity_poly.pdbx_strand_id
1 'polypeptide(L)'
;MQGQEMFRKKTELDSIVWSVWRGSTASVATTRSALRLDILPLLPYLLSPVLRSANIQLCSETERKSLATCAGAMCDYGLQYIQQRTPEGLYAFVLEPDV
;
A
#
# COMPACT_ATOMS: atom_id res chain seq x y z
N MET A 1 -2.55 49.87 11.72
CA MET A 1 -2.15 48.99 12.85
C MET A 1 -2.68 47.56 12.70
N GLN A 2 -3.95 47.35 12.32
CA GLN A 2 -4.54 45.99 12.14
C GLN A 2 -3.88 45.09 11.08
N GLY A 3 -3.34 45.66 10.00
CA GLY A 3 -2.67 44.87 8.95
C GLY A 3 -1.37 44.17 9.42
N GLN A 4 -0.65 44.77 10.37
CA GLN A 4 0.54 44.16 10.94
C GLN A 4 0.21 43.00 11.89
N GLU A 5 -0.89 43.12 12.65
CA GLU A 5 -1.36 42.04 13.52
C GLU A 5 -1.85 40.82 12.72
N MET A 6 -2.55 41.05 11.60
CA MET A 6 -2.97 39.99 10.67
C MET A 6 -1.77 39.24 10.09
N PHE A 7 -0.74 39.97 9.65
CA PHE A 7 0.48 39.36 9.12
C PHE A 7 1.23 38.55 10.18
N ARG A 8 1.27 39.06 11.43
CA ARG A 8 1.90 38.34 12.55
C ARG A 8 1.17 37.03 12.86
N LYS A 9 -0.16 37.06 12.93
CA LYS A 9 -0.98 35.87 13.15
C LYS A 9 -0.84 34.84 12.03
N LYS A 10 -0.76 35.28 10.77
CA LYS A 10 -0.48 34.38 9.64
C LYS A 10 0.89 33.72 9.77
N THR A 11 1.91 34.49 10.14
CA THR A 11 3.28 33.99 10.33
C THR A 11 3.34 32.96 11.47
N GLU A 12 2.61 33.21 12.56
CA GLU A 12 2.48 32.27 13.68
C GLU A 12 1.80 30.96 13.23
N LEU A 13 0.68 31.04 12.49
CA LEU A 13 -0.01 29.86 11.94
C LEU A 13 0.86 29.06 10.98
N ASP A 14 1.54 29.73 10.04
CA ASP A 14 2.42 29.08 9.08
C ASP A 14 3.60 28.40 9.81
N SER A 15 4.11 28.99 10.90
CA SER A 15 5.18 28.39 11.71
C SER A 15 4.74 27.11 12.43
N ILE A 16 3.50 27.03 12.90
CA ILE A 16 2.93 25.85 13.57
C ILE A 16 2.75 24.72 12.56
N VAL A 17 2.16 25.02 11.39
CA VAL A 17 1.99 24.03 10.31
C VAL A 17 3.34 23.47 9.87
N TRP A 18 4.35 24.33 9.72
CA TRP A 18 5.71 23.91 9.41
C TRP A 18 6.33 23.06 10.50
N SER A 19 6.08 23.36 11.77
CA SER A 19 6.60 22.56 12.88
C SER A 19 5.96 21.17 12.95
N VAL A 20 4.66 21.05 12.65
CA VAL A 20 3.94 19.77 12.60
C VAL A 20 4.38 18.93 11.40
N TRP A 21 4.53 19.55 10.23
CA TRP A 21 5.02 18.88 9.02
C TRP A 21 6.44 18.35 9.22
N ARG A 22 7.34 19.14 9.83
CA ARG A 22 8.71 18.70 10.12
C ARG A 22 8.83 17.70 11.27
N GLY A 23 7.85 17.64 12.16
CA GLY A 23 7.75 16.61 13.20
C GLY A 23 7.13 15.30 12.72
N SER A 24 6.60 15.26 11.50
CA SER A 24 6.06 14.05 10.89
C SER A 24 7.22 13.17 10.43
N THR A 25 7.35 11.96 10.99
CA THR A 25 8.38 11.01 10.58
C THR A 25 8.16 10.58 9.12
N ALA A 26 9.23 10.18 8.43
CA ALA A 26 9.22 9.80 7.00
C ALA A 26 8.26 8.64 6.64
N SER A 27 7.59 8.03 7.62
CA SER A 27 6.53 7.04 7.45
C SER A 27 5.12 7.64 7.27
N VAL A 28 4.92 8.96 7.47
CA VAL A 28 3.57 9.55 7.65
C VAL A 28 3.29 10.75 6.73
N ALA A 29 4.06 10.96 5.67
CA ALA A 29 3.70 11.96 4.66
C ALA A 29 3.53 11.35 3.27
N THR A 30 3.18 10.06 3.17
CA THR A 30 2.51 9.60 1.97
C THR A 30 1.12 10.21 2.01
N THR A 31 0.91 11.27 1.23
CA THR A 31 -0.45 11.82 1.06
C THR A 31 -1.38 10.68 0.65
N ARG A 32 -2.64 10.73 1.10
CA ARG A 32 -3.64 9.70 0.76
C ARG A 32 -3.69 9.42 -0.75
N SER A 33 -3.43 10.44 -1.55
CA SER A 33 -3.31 10.36 -3.01
C SER A 33 -2.11 9.53 -3.46
N ALA A 34 -0.92 9.74 -2.88
CA ALA A 34 0.26 8.95 -3.18
C ALA A 34 0.11 7.48 -2.73
N LEU A 35 -0.53 7.22 -1.59
CA LEU A 35 -0.85 5.84 -1.19
C LEU A 35 -1.74 5.15 -2.23
N ARG A 36 -2.77 5.87 -2.70
CA ARG A 36 -3.76 5.33 -3.62
C ARG A 36 -3.24 5.16 -5.05
N LEU A 37 -2.44 6.10 -5.54
CA LEU A 37 -2.01 6.12 -6.93
C LEU A 37 -0.67 5.41 -7.14
N ASP A 38 0.23 5.48 -6.15
CA ASP A 38 1.60 5.01 -6.32
C ASP A 38 1.84 3.67 -5.59
N ILE A 39 1.17 3.42 -4.46
CA ILE A 39 1.46 2.25 -3.61
C ILE A 39 0.44 1.12 -3.80
N LEU A 40 -0.86 1.40 -3.72
CA LEU A 40 -1.90 0.37 -3.84
C LEU A 40 -1.83 -0.43 -5.15
N PRO A 41 -1.67 0.19 -6.34
CA PRO A 41 -1.61 -0.57 -7.60
C PRO A 41 -0.37 -1.46 -7.74
N LEU A 42 0.66 -1.23 -6.92
CA LEU A 42 1.88 -2.05 -6.90
C LEU A 42 1.77 -3.27 -5.96
N LEU A 43 0.81 -3.28 -5.03
CA LEU A 43 0.63 -4.38 -4.09
C LEU A 43 0.37 -5.73 -4.78
N PRO A 44 -0.48 -5.86 -5.82
CA PRO A 44 -0.69 -7.14 -6.50
C PRO A 44 0.60 -7.72 -7.08
N TYR A 45 1.50 -6.87 -7.60
CA TYR A 45 2.78 -7.29 -8.14
C TYR A 45 3.75 -7.73 -7.04
N LEU A 46 3.74 -7.07 -5.88
CA LEU A 46 4.53 -7.44 -4.70
C LEU A 46 4.00 -8.73 -4.05
N LEU A 47 2.69 -8.93 -4.08
CA LEU A 47 1.98 -10.07 -3.50
C LEU A 47 1.84 -11.26 -4.47
N SER A 48 2.59 -11.23 -5.58
CA SER A 48 2.69 -12.32 -6.54
C SER A 48 4.09 -12.93 -6.50
N PRO A 49 4.41 -13.79 -5.50
CA PRO A 49 5.73 -14.40 -5.40
C PRO A 49 6.00 -15.28 -6.62
N VAL A 50 7.15 -15.06 -7.27
CA VAL A 50 7.58 -15.88 -8.41
C VAL A 50 8.12 -17.20 -7.89
N LEU A 51 7.40 -18.29 -8.18
CA LEU A 51 7.83 -19.65 -7.87
C LEU A 51 8.45 -20.28 -9.11
N ARG A 52 9.63 -20.93 -8.98
CA ARG A 52 10.25 -21.67 -10.10
C ARG A 52 9.43 -22.85 -10.59
N SER A 53 8.62 -23.44 -9.71
CA SER A 53 7.75 -24.56 -10.03
C SER A 53 6.40 -24.37 -9.36
N ALA A 54 5.34 -24.76 -10.05
CA ALA A 54 4.01 -24.90 -9.45
C ALA A 54 3.95 -26.05 -8.43
N ASN A 55 4.94 -26.96 -8.44
CA ASN A 55 5.02 -28.03 -7.46
C ASN A 55 5.67 -27.52 -6.16
N ILE A 56 4.86 -27.41 -5.11
CA ILE A 56 5.25 -26.97 -3.76
C ILE A 56 6.40 -27.80 -3.18
N GLN A 57 6.50 -29.08 -3.56
CA GLN A 57 7.57 -29.97 -3.10
C GLN A 57 8.93 -29.62 -3.71
N LEU A 58 8.93 -29.00 -4.89
CA LEU A 58 10.13 -28.54 -5.59
C LEU A 58 10.52 -27.10 -5.23
N CYS A 59 9.70 -26.39 -4.45
CA CYS A 59 10.06 -25.06 -3.97
C CYS A 59 11.27 -25.10 -3.04
N SER A 60 12.15 -24.12 -3.15
CA SER A 60 13.22 -23.91 -2.17
C SER A 60 12.66 -23.41 -0.85
N GLU A 61 13.43 -23.54 0.23
CA GLU A 61 13.05 -22.99 1.54
C GLU A 61 12.87 -21.47 1.51
N THR A 62 13.67 -20.78 0.69
CA THR A 62 13.53 -19.34 0.46
C THR A 62 12.21 -18.98 -0.22
N GLU A 63 11.78 -19.72 -1.23
CA GLU A 63 10.49 -19.52 -1.91
C GLU A 63 9.32 -19.77 -0.97
N ARG A 64 9.39 -20.85 -0.16
CA ARG A 64 8.38 -21.14 0.86
C ARG A 64 8.27 -20.01 1.90
N LYS A 65 9.40 -19.46 2.34
CA LYS A 65 9.41 -18.32 3.27
C LYS A 65 8.80 -17.07 2.63
N SER A 66 9.17 -16.75 1.38
CA SER A 66 8.59 -15.61 0.67
C SER A 66 7.08 -15.77 0.47
N LEU A 67 6.60 -16.98 0.16
CA LEU A 67 5.19 -17.28 0.04
C LEU A 67 4.45 -17.10 1.38
N ALA A 68 5.04 -17.58 2.49
CA ALA A 68 4.46 -17.42 3.82
C ALA A 68 4.38 -15.95 4.23
N THR A 69 5.44 -15.16 3.97
CA THR A 69 5.44 -13.71 4.21
C THR A 69 4.38 -13.00 3.37
N CYS A 70 4.26 -13.36 2.10
CA CYS A 70 3.25 -12.81 1.20
C CYS A 70 1.84 -13.11 1.69
N ALA A 71 1.56 -14.37 2.05
CA ALA A 71 0.27 -14.77 2.60
C ALA A 71 -0.04 -14.03 3.93
N GLY A 72 0.96 -13.85 4.80
CA GLY A 72 0.83 -13.03 6.00
C GLY A 72 0.42 -11.59 5.68
N ALA A 73 1.11 -10.95 4.74
CA ALA A 73 0.77 -9.59 4.30
C ALA A 73 -0.64 -9.51 3.70
N MET A 74 -1.06 -10.50 2.90
CA MET A 74 -2.43 -10.57 2.38
C MET A 74 -3.46 -10.65 3.51
N CYS A 75 -3.22 -11.49 4.52
CA CYS A 75 -4.08 -11.58 5.70
C CYS A 75 -4.15 -10.26 6.48
N ASP A 76 -3.02 -9.59 6.68
CA ASP A 76 -2.93 -8.31 7.40
C ASP A 76 -3.73 -7.19 6.70
N TYR A 77 -3.72 -7.19 5.36
CA TYR A 77 -4.47 -6.24 4.54
C TYR A 77 -5.90 -6.69 4.19
N GLY A 78 -6.31 -7.91 4.59
CA GLY A 78 -7.62 -8.47 4.26
C GLY A 78 -7.81 -8.78 2.78
N LEU A 79 -6.72 -9.06 2.05
CA LEU A 79 -6.71 -9.39 0.63
C LEU A 79 -6.87 -10.90 0.43
N GLN A 80 -7.68 -11.30 -0.55
CA GLN A 80 -7.90 -12.71 -0.87
C GLN A 80 -8.04 -12.94 -2.37
N TYR A 81 -7.59 -14.09 -2.85
CA TYR A 81 -7.87 -14.51 -4.23
C TYR A 81 -9.22 -15.24 -4.28
N ILE A 82 -10.18 -14.70 -5.02
CA ILE A 82 -11.47 -15.36 -5.30
C ILE A 82 -11.49 -15.91 -6.71
N GLN A 83 -12.23 -17.00 -6.91
CA GLN A 83 -12.52 -17.49 -8.26
C GLN A 83 -13.68 -16.71 -8.85
N GLN A 84 -13.41 -15.93 -9.89
CA GLN A 84 -14.42 -15.22 -10.64
C GLN A 84 -14.59 -15.86 -12.02
N ARG A 85 -15.85 -15.98 -12.45
CA ARG A 85 -16.17 -16.47 -13.79
C ARG A 85 -15.97 -15.34 -14.80
N THR A 86 -15.08 -15.55 -15.76
CA THR A 86 -14.84 -14.61 -16.86
C THR A 86 -16.03 -14.62 -17.83
N PRO A 87 -16.25 -13.55 -18.62
CA PRO A 87 -17.33 -13.50 -19.61
C PRO A 87 -17.23 -14.60 -20.68
N GLU A 88 -16.04 -15.17 -20.88
CA GLU A 88 -15.77 -16.33 -21.75
C GLU A 88 -16.19 -17.66 -21.12
N GLY A 89 -16.62 -17.63 -19.85
CA GLY A 89 -17.09 -18.78 -19.10
C GLY A 89 -15.99 -19.56 -18.37
N LEU A 90 -14.74 -19.08 -18.37
CA LEU A 90 -13.62 -19.67 -17.65
C LEU A 90 -13.58 -19.17 -16.19
N TYR A 91 -12.78 -19.80 -15.35
CA TYR A 91 -12.52 -19.32 -13.97
C TYR A 91 -11.13 -18.72 -13.88
N ALA A 92 -11.05 -17.49 -13.36
CA ALA A 92 -9.81 -16.80 -13.05
C ALA A 92 -9.74 -16.50 -11.55
N PHE A 93 -8.54 -16.56 -10.98
CA PHE A 93 -8.30 -16.07 -9.62
C PHE A 93 -8.05 -14.56 -9.69
N VAL A 94 -8.89 -13.80 -9.01
CA VAL A 94 -8.83 -12.33 -8.95
C VAL A 94 -8.61 -11.93 -7.50
N LEU A 95 -7.75 -10.93 -7.28
CA LEU A 95 -7.49 -10.39 -5.96
C LEU A 95 -8.65 -9.47 -5.56
N GLU A 96 -9.21 -9.70 -4.37
CA GLU A 96 -10.28 -8.90 -3.79
C GLU A 96 -9.86 -8.36 -2.42
N PRO A 97 -10.12 -7.07 -2.11
CA PRO A 97 -10.65 -6.03 -3.00
C PRO A 97 -9.75 -5.73 -4.20
N ASP A 98 -10.35 -5.31 -5.31
CA ASP A 98 -9.63 -4.79 -6.48
C ASP A 98 -8.88 -3.50 -6.08
N VAL A 99 -7.55 -3.56 -6.04
CA VAL A 99 -6.64 -2.51 -5.50
C VAL A 99 -5.69 -1.95 -6.55
#